data_AF-A0A3N0EGH2-F1
#
_entry.id   AF-A0A3N0EGH2-F1
#
_cell.length_a   1.000
_cell.length_b   1.000
_cell.length_c   1.000
_cell.angle_alpha   90.00
_cell.angle_beta   90.00
_cell.angle_gamma   90.00
#
_symmetry.space_group_name_H-M   'P 1'
#
loop_
_entity.id
_entity.type
_entity.pdbx_description
1 polymer ?
#
loop_
_entity_poly.entity_id
_entity_poly.type
_entity_poly.pdbx_seq_one_letter_code
_entity_poly.pdbx_strand_id
1 'polypeptide(L)'
;MSEAYDLLVDRLTNQLGLDRDEIGPDMTFEELRLDSFAMVELGLMLHEELGVFLFEEFDPQTTLAQAAERMSHTTNESAQEQQ
;
A
#
# COMPACT_ATOMS: atom_id res chain seq x y z
N MET A 1 11.49 -8.40 -6.32
CA MET A 1 10.20 -7.81 -5.91
C MET A 1 10.41 -6.31 -5.82
N SER A 2 9.38 -5.49 -6.03
CA SER A 2 9.51 -4.02 -5.99
C SER A 2 9.80 -3.57 -4.55
N GLU A 3 10.65 -2.55 -4.37
CA GLU A 3 10.91 -1.94 -3.05
C GLU A 3 9.61 -1.42 -2.40
N ALA A 4 8.68 -0.92 -3.22
CA ALA A 4 7.35 -0.52 -2.77
C ALA A 4 6.52 -1.69 -2.23
N TYR A 5 6.69 -2.90 -2.77
CA TYR A 5 6.00 -4.09 -2.29
C TYR A 5 6.56 -4.52 -0.94
N ASP A 6 7.88 -4.58 -0.80
CA ASP A 6 8.52 -4.96 0.46
C ASP A 6 8.17 -3.99 1.58
N LEU A 7 8.11 -2.69 1.30
CA LEU A 7 7.65 -1.67 2.25
C LEU A 7 6.18 -1.90 2.64
N LEU A 8 5.32 -2.17 1.67
CA LEU A 8 3.90 -2.39 1.93
C LEU A 8 3.69 -3.64 2.80
N VAL A 9 4.38 -4.74 2.51
CA VAL A 9 4.37 -5.95 3.35
C VAL A 9 4.91 -5.66 4.76
N ASP A 10 5.99 -4.90 4.88
CA ASP A 10 6.53 -4.48 6.18
C ASP A 10 5.50 -3.67 6.99
N ARG A 11 4.76 -2.75 6.36
CA ARG A 11 3.71 -1.98 7.05
C ARG A 11 2.54 -2.85 7.46
N LEU A 12 2.05 -3.71 6.56
CA LEU A 12 0.98 -4.65 6.86
C LEU A 12 1.35 -5.58 8.04
N THR A 13 2.59 -6.06 8.10
CA THR A 13 3.04 -6.97 9.17
C THR A 13 3.31 -6.24 10.48
N ASN A 14 4.09 -5.15 10.46
CA ASN A 14 4.51 -4.46 11.68
C ASN A 14 3.41 -3.59 12.31
N GLN A 15 2.53 -3.02 11.50
CA GLN A 15 1.55 -2.02 11.97
C GLN A 15 0.16 -2.62 12.09
N LEU A 16 -0.25 -3.43 11.11
CA LEU A 16 -1.56 -4.07 11.13
C LEU A 16 -1.52 -5.48 11.73
N GLY A 17 -0.32 -5.99 12.04
CA GLY A 17 -0.15 -7.28 12.72
C GLY A 17 -0.54 -8.48 11.85
N LEU A 18 -0.53 -8.33 10.53
CA LEU A 18 -0.79 -9.44 9.60
C LEU A 18 0.40 -10.40 9.57
N ASP A 19 0.12 -11.69 9.41
CA ASP A 19 1.18 -12.68 9.24
C ASP A 19 1.77 -12.61 7.83
N ARG A 20 3.10 -12.60 7.73
CA ARG A 20 3.79 -12.51 6.42
C ARG A 20 3.47 -13.70 5.52
N ASP A 21 3.16 -14.85 6.10
CA ASP A 21 2.75 -16.05 5.37
C ASP A 21 1.31 -15.96 4.83
N GLU A 22 0.49 -15.07 5.40
CA GLU A 22 -0.86 -14.73 4.92
C GLU A 22 -0.85 -13.58 3.91
N ILE A 23 0.33 -13.06 3.55
CA ILE A 23 0.47 -11.93 2.62
C ILE A 23 1.04 -12.42 1.30
N GLY A 24 0.22 -12.35 0.25
CA GLY A 24 0.59 -12.69 -1.12
C GLY A 24 0.55 -11.49 -2.07
N PRO A 25 1.36 -11.46 -3.14
CA PRO A 25 1.31 -10.40 -4.15
C PRO A 25 -0.02 -10.36 -4.90
N ASP A 26 -0.65 -11.51 -5.10
CA ASP A 26 -1.93 -11.67 -5.78
C ASP A 26 -3.14 -11.48 -4.84
N MET A 27 -2.90 -11.26 -3.54
CA MET A 27 -3.97 -11.07 -2.57
C MET A 27 -4.50 -9.65 -2.59
N THR A 28 -5.82 -9.53 -2.46
CA THR A 28 -6.52 -8.27 -2.40
C THR A 28 -6.64 -7.72 -0.98
N PHE A 29 -6.88 -6.41 -0.84
CA PHE A 29 -7.13 -5.79 0.47
C PHE A 29 -8.36 -6.40 1.17
N GLU A 30 -9.38 -6.79 0.40
CA GLU A 30 -10.55 -7.50 0.92
C GLU A 30 -10.21 -8.90 1.44
N GLU A 31 -9.41 -9.68 0.71
CA GLU A 31 -8.98 -11.02 1.15
C GLU A 31 -8.10 -10.98 2.40
N LEU A 32 -7.30 -9.92 2.55
CA LEU A 32 -6.53 -9.65 3.76
C LEU A 32 -7.40 -9.20 4.94
N ARG A 33 -8.72 -9.05 4.73
CA ARG A 33 -9.70 -8.60 5.72
C ARG A 33 -9.29 -7.28 6.35
N LEU A 34 -8.76 -6.37 5.55
CA LEU A 34 -8.37 -5.05 6.00
C LEU A 34 -9.61 -4.20 6.22
N ASP A 35 -9.88 -3.90 7.49
CA ASP A 35 -10.97 -3.02 7.87
C ASP A 35 -10.72 -1.58 7.38
N SER A 36 -11.79 -0.79 7.27
CA SER A 36 -11.68 0.62 6.86
C SER A 36 -10.72 1.43 7.72
N PHE A 37 -10.59 1.10 9.02
CA PHE A 37 -9.62 1.72 9.91
C PHE A 37 -8.17 1.35 9.56
N ALA A 38 -7.91 0.06 9.28
CA ALA A 38 -6.60 -0.42 8.87
C ALA A 38 -6.16 0.19 7.53
N MET A 39 -7.09 0.30 6.57
CA MET A 39 -6.85 1.00 5.30
C MET A 39 -6.54 2.48 5.51
N VAL A 40 -7.21 3.11 6.47
CA VAL A 40 -6.98 4.51 6.84
C VAL A 40 -5.60 4.72 7.46
N GLU A 41 -5.20 3.85 8.39
CA GLU A 41 -3.87 3.91 9.01
C GLU A 41 -2.75 3.64 8.00
N LEU A 42 -2.93 2.65 7.13
CA LEU A 42 -1.99 2.36 6.05
C LEU A 42 -1.85 3.56 5.12
N GLY A 43 -2.97 4.18 4.75
CA GLY A 43 -3.01 5.39 3.93
C GLY A 43 -2.28 6.57 4.55
N LEU A 44 -2.47 6.79 5.85
CA LEU A 44 -1.82 7.88 6.56
C LEU A 44 -0.31 7.68 6.62
N MET A 45 0.14 6.46 6.90
CA MET A 45 1.57 6.14 7.00
C MET A 45 2.29 6.22 5.66
N LEU A 46 1.70 5.70 4.59
CA LEU A 46 2.28 5.84 3.25
C LEU A 46 2.26 7.30 2.79
N HIS A 47 1.28 8.09 3.23
CA HIS A 47 1.29 9.53 2.99
C HIS A 47 2.43 10.25 3.74
N GLU A 48 2.60 9.95 5.04
CA GLU A 48 3.65 10.58 5.86
C GLU A 48 5.07 10.21 5.40
N GLU A 49 5.29 8.97 4.97
CA GLU A 49 6.61 8.48 4.58
C GLU A 49 6.93 8.73 3.10
N LEU A 50 5.95 8.60 2.21
CA LEU A 50 6.15 8.61 0.76
C LEU A 50 5.39 9.72 0.03
N GLY A 51 4.50 10.45 0.72
CA GLY A 51 3.62 11.44 0.10
C GLY A 51 2.44 10.83 -0.67
N VAL A 52 2.21 9.51 -0.58
CA VAL A 52 1.17 8.81 -1.36
C VAL A 52 -0.18 8.85 -0.64
N PHE A 53 -1.25 9.30 -1.31
CA PHE A 53 -2.61 9.30 -0.77
C PHE A 53 -3.37 8.03 -1.18
N LEU A 54 -3.56 7.08 -0.24
CA LEU A 54 -4.21 5.80 -0.56
C LEU A 54 -5.74 5.80 -0.43
N PHE A 55 -6.33 6.82 0.19
CA PHE A 55 -7.71 6.78 0.71
C PHE A 55 -8.81 6.74 -0.37
N GLU A 56 -8.52 7.21 -1.58
CA GLU A 56 -9.49 7.27 -2.68
C GLU A 56 -9.13 6.36 -3.87
N GLU A 57 -7.90 5.86 -3.93
CA GLU A 57 -7.39 5.16 -5.12
C GLU A 57 -7.41 3.62 -5.03
N PHE A 58 -7.51 3.07 -3.81
CA PHE A 58 -7.46 1.63 -3.61
C PHE A 58 -8.85 1.01 -3.48
N ASP A 59 -9.30 0.43 -4.59
CA ASP A 59 -10.43 -0.50 -4.61
C ASP A 59 -10.08 -1.73 -3.73
N PRO A 60 -10.98 -2.22 -2.86
CA PRO A 60 -10.75 -3.43 -2.06
C PRO A 60 -10.35 -4.67 -2.88
N GLN A 61 -10.74 -4.73 -4.16
CA GLN A 61 -10.37 -5.77 -5.12
C GLN A 61 -8.96 -5.59 -5.71
N THR A 62 -8.26 -4.52 -5.35
CA THR A 62 -6.89 -4.28 -5.79
C THR A 62 -5.94 -5.23 -5.08
N THR A 63 -5.05 -5.86 -5.84
CA THR A 63 -4.00 -6.72 -5.30
C THR A 63 -2.83 -5.92 -4.71
N LEU A 64 -2.10 -6.51 -3.77
CA LEU A 64 -0.91 -5.88 -3.20
C LEU A 64 0.16 -5.57 -4.25
N ALA A 65 0.32 -6.43 -5.27
CA ALA A 65 1.23 -6.17 -6.38
C ALA A 65 0.83 -4.91 -7.16
N GLN A 66 -0.44 -4.77 -7.52
CA GLN A 66 -0.96 -3.59 -8.20
C GLN A 66 -0.82 -2.32 -7.34
N ALA A 67 -0.95 -2.45 -6.02
CA ALA A 67 -0.72 -1.34 -5.10
C ALA A 67 0.73 -0.88 -5.08
N ALA A 68 1.65 -1.83 -4.96
CA ALA A 68 3.08 -1.55 -5.04
C ALA A 68 3.49 -0.93 -6.38
N GLU A 69 2.90 -1.38 -7.49
CA GLU A 69 3.14 -0.79 -8.81
C GLU A 69 2.68 0.66 -8.87
N ARG A 70 1.46 0.96 -8.40
CA ARG A 70 0.94 2.33 -8.35
C ARG A 70 1.81 3.24 -7.48
N MET A 71 2.21 2.78 -6.29
CA MET A 71 3.12 3.51 -5.41
C MET A 71 4.46 3.81 -6.10
N SER A 72 5.03 2.85 -6.82
CA SER A 72 6.29 3.04 -7.53
C SER A 72 6.19 4.09 -8.66
N HIS A 73 5.02 4.21 -9.27
CA HIS A 73 4.72 5.24 -10.27
C HIS A 73 4.52 6.62 -9.62
N THR A 74 3.78 6.69 -8.51
CA THR A 74 3.52 7.95 -7.78
C THR A 74 4.80 8.58 -7.24
N THR A 75 5.72 7.80 -6.67
CA THR A 75 7.04 8.31 -6.22
C THR A 75 7.84 8.97 -7.34
N ASN A 76 7.61 8.57 -8.60
CA ASN A 76 8.27 9.16 -9.76
C ASN A 76 7.52 10.41 -10.30
N GLU A 77 6.19 10.45 -10.23
CA GLU A 77 5.37 11.57 -10.74
C GLU A 77 5.33 12.78 -9.79
N SER A 78 5.36 12.58 -8.46
CA SER A 78 5.41 13.70 -7.50
C SER A 78 6.70 14.55 -7.58
N ALA A 79 7.74 14.05 -8.27
CA ALA A 79 8.95 14.80 -8.58
C ALA A 79 8.82 15.70 -9.82
N GLN A 80 7.76 15.54 -10.64
CA GLN A 80 7.63 16.20 -11.95
C GLN A 80 6.63 17.38 -11.99
N GLU A 81 5.84 17.64 -10.95
CA GLU A 81 4.85 18.75 -10.93
C GLU A 81 5.34 20.05 -10.24
N GLN A 82 6.65 20.24 -10.07
CA GLN A 82 7.23 21.52 -9.60
C GLN A 82 8.09 22.24 -10.65
N GLN A 83 7.76 22.15 -11.94
CA GLN A 83 8.40 22.94 -13.01
C GLN A 83 7.52 24.11 -13.49
#